data_AF-A0A843E2L3-F1
#
_entry.id   AF-A0A843E2L3-F1
#
_cell.length_a   1.000
_cell.length_b   1.000
_cell.length_c   1.000
_cell.angle_alpha   90.00
_cell.angle_beta   90.00
_cell.angle_gamma   90.00
#
_symmetry.space_group_name_H-M   'P 1'
#
loop_
_entity.id
_entity.type
_entity.pdbx_description
1 polymer ?
#
loop_
_entity_poly.entity_id
_entity_poly.type
_entity_poly.pdbx_seq_one_letter_code
_entity_poly.pdbx_strand_id
1 'polypeptide(L)'
;DLAAAYDALSKADVHLGRVSKRMYYGLWKYASDMMVDGIVNSLKTPISGFARVNFPNYLSKMSRSRSSRQNRKDLADKLCVITHTSANRVLNESMDYFRTMCINDVGFRVTLVREADLEADELAFLMGCKIDDKRIKTAMDLAHPPEPKEKKTSTRSKKAAEPAPAAKPKEAPAPAPEPKAETPEPKPEPKPVDRRQKSLFDF
;
A
#
# COMPACT_ATOMS: atom_id res chain seq x y z
N ASP A 1 1.36 -30.90 24.77
CA ASP A 1 1.47 -30.98 23.30
C ASP A 1 1.57 -29.58 22.73
N LEU A 2 0.53 -28.76 22.83
CA LEU A 2 0.54 -27.37 22.32
C LEU A 2 1.71 -26.51 22.83
N ALA A 3 2.01 -26.53 24.13
CA ALA A 3 3.12 -25.74 24.68
C ALA A 3 4.48 -26.11 24.06
N ALA A 4 4.73 -27.42 23.86
CA ALA A 4 5.95 -27.90 23.23
C ALA A 4 6.00 -27.57 21.73
N ALA A 5 4.85 -27.65 21.03
CA ALA A 5 4.73 -27.22 19.64
C ALA A 5 5.06 -25.73 19.46
N TYR A 6 4.51 -24.88 20.34
CA TYR A 6 4.78 -23.44 20.31
C TYR A 6 6.22 -23.10 20.70
N ASP A 7 6.83 -23.85 21.61
CA ASP A 7 8.25 -23.69 21.96
C ASP A 7 9.16 -24.04 20.77
N ALA A 8 8.90 -25.15 20.06
CA ALA A 8 9.60 -25.49 18.83
C ALA A 8 9.44 -24.40 17.75
N LEU A 9 8.22 -23.90 17.55
CA LEU A 9 7.94 -22.84 16.57
C LEU A 9 8.58 -21.50 16.97
N SER A 10 8.65 -21.18 18.27
CA SER A 10 9.34 -20.01 18.79
C SER A 10 10.85 -20.06 18.50
N LYS A 11 11.49 -21.23 18.69
CA LYS A 11 12.90 -21.43 18.35
C LYS A 11 13.14 -21.26 16.85
N ALA A 12 12.24 -21.77 16.01
CA ALA A 12 12.32 -21.57 14.56
C ALA A 12 12.30 -20.07 14.18
N ASP A 13 11.42 -19.28 14.80
CA ASP A 13 11.34 -17.83 14.57
C ASP A 13 12.64 -17.11 14.96
N VAL A 14 13.26 -17.51 16.09
CA VAL A 14 14.57 -16.98 16.49
C VAL A 14 15.65 -17.26 15.44
N HIS A 15 15.66 -18.45 14.84
CA HIS A 15 16.57 -18.78 13.75
C HIS A 15 16.30 -17.92 12.49
N LEU A 16 15.05 -17.74 12.10
CA LEU A 16 14.68 -16.89 10.97
C LEU A 16 15.05 -15.41 11.20
N GLY A 17 14.83 -14.90 12.41
CA GLY A 17 15.25 -13.56 12.82
C GLY A 17 16.77 -13.38 12.76
N ARG A 18 17.55 -14.42 13.14
CA ARG A 18 19.01 -14.41 13.00
C ARG A 18 19.45 -14.43 11.54
N VAL A 19 18.76 -15.17 10.67
CA VAL A 19 19.04 -15.18 9.23
C VAL A 19 18.83 -13.78 8.65
N SER A 20 17.72 -13.11 8.97
CA SER A 20 17.45 -11.77 8.47
C SER A 20 18.53 -10.75 8.90
N LYS A 21 19.05 -10.87 10.13
CA LYS A 21 20.09 -9.96 10.65
C LYS A 21 21.50 -10.25 10.12
N ARG A 22 21.86 -11.54 9.97
CA ARG A 22 23.24 -11.97 9.66
C ARG A 22 23.43 -12.44 8.21
N MET A 23 22.34 -12.58 7.45
CA MET A 23 22.30 -13.17 6.11
C MET A 23 22.90 -14.58 6.02
N TYR A 24 22.97 -15.30 7.14
CA TYR A 24 23.47 -16.67 7.15
C TYR A 24 22.31 -17.66 6.93
N TYR A 25 22.05 -17.99 5.66
CA TYR A 25 20.95 -18.85 5.25
C TYR A 25 21.11 -20.32 5.63
N GLY A 26 22.30 -20.74 6.10
CA GLY A 26 22.53 -22.09 6.64
C GLY A 26 21.65 -22.41 7.85
N LEU A 27 21.10 -21.40 8.54
CA LEU A 27 20.14 -21.58 9.62
C LEU A 27 18.74 -22.00 9.17
N TRP A 28 18.41 -21.89 7.88
CA TRP A 28 17.10 -22.32 7.36
C TRP A 28 16.85 -23.80 7.58
N LYS A 29 17.88 -24.66 7.48
CA LYS A 29 17.73 -26.10 7.72
C LYS A 29 17.23 -26.40 9.14
N TYR A 30 17.72 -25.66 10.14
CA TYR A 30 17.30 -25.82 11.53
C TYR A 30 15.91 -25.22 11.77
N ALA A 31 15.60 -24.08 11.12
CA ALA A 31 14.27 -23.49 11.21
C ALA A 31 13.21 -24.40 10.60
N SER A 32 13.46 -24.96 9.41
CA SER A 32 12.54 -25.88 8.73
C SER A 32 12.32 -27.17 9.52
N ASP A 33 13.39 -27.72 10.11
CA ASP A 33 13.33 -28.91 10.95
C ASP A 33 12.45 -28.68 12.19
N MET A 34 12.66 -27.56 12.89
CA MET A 34 11.85 -27.18 14.05
C MET A 34 10.39 -26.85 13.69
N MET A 35 10.12 -26.31 12.50
CA MET A 35 8.76 -26.01 12.02
C MET A 35 7.96 -27.27 11.66
N VAL A 36 8.61 -28.30 11.13
CA VAL A 36 7.94 -29.52 10.68
C VAL A 36 8.05 -30.60 11.75
N ASP A 37 9.26 -31.11 11.98
CA ASP A 37 9.51 -32.22 12.91
C ASP A 37 9.28 -31.80 14.36
N GLY A 38 9.68 -30.58 14.73
CA GLY A 38 9.46 -30.07 16.08
C GLY A 38 7.98 -30.02 16.49
N ILE A 39 7.07 -29.75 15.56
CA ILE A 39 5.62 -29.82 15.81
C ILE A 39 5.16 -31.27 15.87
N VAL A 40 5.56 -32.11 14.92
CA VAL A 40 5.15 -33.51 14.86
C VAL A 40 5.58 -34.27 16.11
N ASN A 41 6.83 -34.10 16.55
CA ASN A 41 7.39 -34.73 17.75
C ASN A 41 6.72 -34.24 19.05
N SER A 42 6.10 -33.06 19.05
CA SER A 42 5.42 -32.51 20.23
C SER A 42 4.02 -33.10 20.47
N LEU A 43 3.45 -33.76 19.47
CA LEU A 43 2.13 -34.37 19.52
C LEU A 43 2.23 -35.73 20.22
N LYS A 44 1.51 -35.90 21.32
CA LYS A 44 1.42 -37.19 22.03
C LYS A 44 0.26 -38.03 21.53
N THR A 45 -0.76 -37.39 20.97
CA THR A 45 -1.95 -38.04 20.40
C THR A 45 -1.86 -38.03 18.87
N PRO A 46 -2.24 -39.13 18.18
CA PRO A 46 -2.33 -39.13 16.73
C PRO A 46 -3.37 -38.10 16.25
N ILE A 47 -3.02 -37.36 15.19
CA ILE A 47 -3.98 -36.47 14.53
C ILE A 47 -5.03 -37.34 13.83
N SER A 48 -6.30 -37.13 14.18
CA SER A 48 -7.43 -37.77 13.50
C SER A 48 -8.17 -36.76 12.62
N GLY A 49 -8.49 -37.17 11.40
CA GLY A 49 -9.25 -36.39 10.43
C GLY A 49 -8.42 -35.57 9.45
N PHE A 50 -9.09 -35.15 8.37
CA PHE A 50 -8.49 -34.31 7.33
C PHE A 50 -8.74 -32.83 7.64
N ALA A 51 -7.67 -32.07 7.84
CA ALA A 51 -7.73 -30.61 7.93
C ALA A 51 -7.53 -30.00 6.54
N ARG A 52 -8.43 -29.13 6.11
CA ARG A 52 -8.25 -28.35 4.88
C ARG A 52 -7.07 -27.42 5.03
N VAL A 53 -6.13 -27.48 4.09
CA VAL A 53 -5.02 -26.53 4.01
C VAL A 53 -5.58 -25.17 3.59
N ASN A 54 -5.50 -24.20 4.49
CA ASN A 54 -5.92 -22.82 4.24
C ASN A 54 -4.70 -21.95 3.95
N PHE A 55 -4.91 -20.87 3.22
CA PHE A 55 -3.88 -19.83 3.07
C PHE A 55 -3.49 -19.26 4.45
N PRO A 56 -2.21 -18.92 4.68
CA PRO A 56 -1.76 -18.34 5.95
C PRO A 56 -2.51 -17.05 6.31
N ASN A 57 -3.32 -17.12 7.36
CA ASN A 57 -4.10 -15.97 7.83
C ASN A 57 -3.23 -14.78 8.26
N TYR A 58 -2.00 -15.04 8.71
CA TYR A 58 -1.06 -13.99 9.13
C TYR A 58 -0.77 -13.00 7.99
N LEU A 59 -0.50 -13.49 6.78
CA LEU A 59 -0.15 -12.64 5.64
C LEU A 59 -1.33 -11.78 5.21
N SER A 60 -2.55 -12.36 5.23
CA SER A 60 -3.79 -11.62 4.99
C SER A 60 -4.03 -10.53 6.05
N LYS A 61 -3.85 -10.85 7.34
CA LYS A 61 -3.96 -9.89 8.45
C LYS A 61 -2.94 -8.76 8.33
N MET A 62 -1.69 -9.08 8.00
CA MET A 62 -0.61 -8.11 7.82
C MET A 62 -0.90 -7.16 6.65
N SER A 63 -1.42 -7.67 5.54
CA SER A 63 -1.83 -6.87 4.38
C SER A 63 -2.98 -5.91 4.72
N ARG A 64 -4.06 -6.41 5.32
CA ARG A 64 -5.24 -5.60 5.72
C ARG A 64 -4.89 -4.43 6.63
N SER A 65 -3.92 -4.63 7.52
CA SER A 65 -3.49 -3.61 8.50
C SER A 65 -2.34 -2.73 8.01
N ARG A 66 -1.87 -2.90 6.76
CA ARG A 66 -0.73 -2.13 6.21
C ARG A 66 -1.01 -0.63 6.20
N SER A 67 -2.16 -0.20 5.67
CA SER A 67 -2.52 1.22 5.59
C SER A 67 -2.68 1.83 6.99
N SER A 68 -3.41 1.18 7.90
CA SER A 68 -3.56 1.69 9.27
C SER A 68 -2.22 1.82 10.02
N ARG A 69 -1.29 0.87 9.85
CA ARG A 69 0.06 0.98 10.43
C ARG A 69 0.87 2.10 9.81
N GLN A 70 0.73 2.33 8.51
CA GLN A 70 1.41 3.40 7.80
C GLN A 70 0.93 4.76 8.30
N ASN A 71 -0.39 5.01 8.32
CA ASN A 71 -0.96 6.25 8.85
C ASN A 71 -0.57 6.49 10.32
N ARG A 72 -0.55 5.43 11.15
CA ARG A 72 -0.11 5.53 12.55
C ARG A 72 1.37 5.92 12.66
N LYS A 73 2.22 5.42 11.76
CA LYS A 73 3.64 5.74 11.72
C LYS A 73 3.86 7.18 11.25
N ASP A 74 3.21 7.58 10.16
CA ASP A 74 3.34 8.92 9.58
C ASP A 74 2.88 10.00 10.57
N LEU A 75 1.76 9.77 11.25
CA LEU A 75 1.29 10.62 12.35
C LEU A 75 2.31 10.73 13.49
N ALA A 76 2.91 9.61 13.92
CA ALA A 76 3.91 9.63 14.97
C ALA A 76 5.18 10.37 14.56
N ASP A 77 5.60 10.23 13.30
CA ASP A 77 6.76 10.93 12.75
C ASP A 77 6.53 12.45 12.75
N LYS A 78 5.32 12.95 12.48
CA LYS A 78 4.98 14.39 12.59
C LYS A 78 4.97 14.89 14.03
N LEU A 79 4.30 14.15 14.92
CA LEU A 79 4.18 14.51 16.34
C LEU A 79 5.53 14.47 17.08
N CYS A 80 6.45 13.61 16.66
CA CYS A 80 7.77 13.50 17.28
C CYS A 80 8.62 14.76 17.06
N VAL A 81 8.43 15.45 15.93
CA VAL A 81 9.14 16.69 15.59
C VAL A 81 8.74 17.82 16.55
N ILE A 82 7.44 17.97 16.81
CA ILE A 82 6.92 19.00 17.74
C ILE A 82 7.32 18.69 19.18
N THR A 83 7.21 17.44 19.60
CA THR A 83 7.47 17.05 20.98
C THR A 83 8.96 16.86 21.29
N HIS A 84 9.82 16.91 20.27
CA HIS A 84 11.25 16.57 20.37
C HIS A 84 11.50 15.21 21.07
N THR A 85 10.63 14.24 20.81
CA THR A 85 10.76 12.88 21.33
C THR A 85 10.96 11.86 20.21
N SER A 86 11.24 10.60 20.54
CA SER A 86 11.31 9.55 19.52
C SER A 86 9.91 9.13 19.07
N ALA A 87 9.75 8.79 17.80
CA ALA A 87 8.48 8.29 17.27
C ALA A 87 7.93 7.09 18.07
N ASN A 88 8.82 6.21 18.57
CA ASN A 88 8.42 5.09 19.41
C ASN A 88 7.86 5.54 20.78
N ARG A 89 8.41 6.61 21.36
CA ARG A 89 7.87 7.20 22.60
C ARG A 89 6.48 7.79 22.34
N VAL A 90 6.32 8.55 21.25
CA VAL A 90 5.02 9.10 20.86
C VAL A 90 3.98 7.98 20.70
N LEU A 91 4.33 6.88 20.04
CA LEU A 91 3.42 5.76 19.76
C LEU A 91 2.94 5.01 21.00
N ASN A 92 3.77 4.93 22.04
CA ASN A 92 3.51 4.13 23.25
C ASN A 92 3.01 4.97 24.42
N GLU A 93 3.45 6.22 24.54
CA GLU A 93 3.17 7.07 25.70
C GLU A 93 2.23 8.23 25.33
N SER A 94 2.51 8.96 24.25
CA SER A 94 1.85 10.25 23.99
C SER A 94 0.57 10.15 23.16
N MET A 95 0.44 9.14 22.30
CA MET A 95 -0.63 9.04 21.28
C MET A 95 -2.04 9.12 21.88
N ASP A 96 -2.29 8.43 22.99
CA ASP A 96 -3.62 8.43 23.63
C ASP A 96 -3.97 9.79 24.23
N TYR A 97 -2.99 10.54 24.76
CA TYR A 97 -3.21 11.90 25.25
C TYR A 97 -3.58 12.86 24.12
N PHE A 98 -2.85 12.80 22.99
CA PHE A 98 -3.17 13.59 21.80
C PHE A 98 -4.59 13.32 21.31
N ARG A 99 -5.02 12.05 21.33
CA ARG A 99 -6.37 11.65 20.95
C ARG A 99 -7.42 12.29 21.85
N THR A 100 -7.25 12.20 23.17
CA THR A 100 -8.19 12.79 24.13
C THR A 100 -8.24 14.32 24.01
N MET A 101 -7.09 14.98 23.83
CA MET A 101 -7.02 16.42 23.65
C MET A 101 -7.73 16.89 22.37
N CYS A 102 -7.54 16.19 21.24
CA CYS A 102 -8.21 16.52 19.98
C CYS A 102 -9.73 16.33 20.00
N ILE A 103 -10.24 15.38 20.81
CA ILE A 103 -11.68 15.16 20.94
C ILE A 103 -12.32 16.31 21.72
N ASN A 104 -11.67 16.75 22.81
CA ASN A 104 -12.23 17.71 23.76
C ASN A 104 -12.05 19.16 23.32
N ASP A 105 -10.90 19.52 22.76
CA ASP A 105 -10.59 20.90 22.39
C ASP A 105 -10.52 21.13 20.88
N VAL A 106 -11.18 22.20 20.43
CA VAL A 106 -11.14 22.66 19.04
C VAL A 106 -9.85 23.43 18.75
N GLY A 107 -9.40 24.25 19.70
CA GLY A 107 -8.19 25.07 19.54
C GLY A 107 -6.97 24.18 19.34
N PHE A 108 -6.82 23.16 20.18
CA PHE A 108 -5.77 22.16 20.06
C PHE A 108 -5.73 21.47 18.69
N ARG A 109 -6.88 21.14 18.08
CA ARG A 109 -6.91 20.55 16.73
C ARG A 109 -6.30 21.49 15.69
N VAL A 110 -6.66 22.77 15.75
CA VAL A 110 -6.16 23.78 14.82
C VAL A 110 -4.66 23.99 15.00
N THR A 111 -4.18 24.04 16.25
CA THR A 111 -2.76 24.10 16.56
C THR A 111 -2.00 22.89 16.01
N LEU A 112 -2.54 21.68 16.21
CA LEU A 112 -1.92 20.46 15.73
C LEU A 112 -1.81 20.44 14.20
N VAL A 113 -2.87 20.85 13.48
CA VAL A 113 -2.84 20.94 12.01
C VAL A 113 -1.81 21.96 11.54
N ARG A 114 -1.67 23.10 12.24
CA ARG A 114 -0.73 24.18 11.88
C ARG A 114 0.73 23.85 12.19
N GLU A 115 1.00 23.29 13.35
CA GLU A 115 2.37 23.06 13.82
C GLU A 115 2.92 21.73 13.31
N ALA A 116 2.06 20.73 13.11
CA ALA A 116 2.46 19.38 12.72
C ALA A 116 2.25 19.11 11.23
N ASP A 117 1.61 20.03 10.50
CA ASP A 117 1.12 19.82 9.12
C ASP A 117 0.34 18.50 9.00
N LEU A 118 -0.60 18.28 9.92
CA LEU A 118 -1.42 17.08 9.93
C LEU A 118 -2.36 17.07 8.72
N GLU A 119 -2.42 15.93 8.03
CA GLU A 119 -3.34 15.73 6.93
C GLU A 119 -4.74 15.32 7.43
N ALA A 120 -5.77 15.43 6.58
CA ALA A 120 -7.15 15.09 6.96
C ALA A 120 -7.28 13.61 7.39
N ASP A 121 -6.53 12.73 6.74
CA ASP A 121 -6.53 11.29 7.02
C ASP A 121 -5.91 10.98 8.39
N GLU A 122 -4.84 11.69 8.77
CA GLU A 122 -4.15 11.53 10.05
C GLU A 122 -4.99 12.09 11.20
N LEU A 123 -5.63 13.25 10.99
CA LEU A 123 -6.54 13.83 11.98
C LEU A 123 -7.78 12.95 12.18
N ALA A 124 -8.31 12.37 11.10
CA ALA A 124 -9.39 11.39 11.16
C ALA A 124 -8.97 10.15 11.96
N PHE A 125 -7.77 9.63 11.69
CA PHE A 125 -7.19 8.48 12.38
C PHE A 125 -7.01 8.75 13.88
N LEU A 126 -6.50 9.93 14.25
CA LEU A 126 -6.31 10.33 15.64
C LEU A 126 -7.64 10.40 16.41
N MET A 127 -8.69 10.94 15.79
CA MET A 127 -10.02 11.01 16.42
C MET A 127 -10.78 9.68 16.40
N GLY A 128 -10.46 8.78 15.47
CA GLY A 128 -11.26 7.58 15.20
C GLY A 128 -12.59 7.91 14.49
N CYS A 129 -12.58 8.98 13.70
CA CYS A 129 -13.71 9.52 12.96
C CYS A 129 -13.61 9.20 11.47
N LYS A 130 -14.68 9.44 10.70
CA LYS A 130 -14.60 9.36 9.23
C LYS A 130 -13.92 10.63 8.70
N ILE A 131 -13.25 10.51 7.57
CA ILE A 131 -12.53 11.64 6.92
C ILE A 131 -13.47 12.83 6.67
N ASP A 132 -14.74 12.56 6.35
CA ASP A 132 -15.73 13.58 5.99
C ASP A 132 -16.40 14.30 7.17
N ASP A 133 -16.00 14.01 8.41
CA ASP A 133 -16.64 14.56 9.59
C ASP A 133 -16.49 16.08 9.68
N LYS A 134 -17.57 16.75 10.11
CA LYS A 134 -17.63 18.22 10.23
C LYS A 134 -16.48 18.78 11.08
N ARG A 135 -16.08 18.05 12.12
CA ARG A 135 -15.01 18.44 13.05
C ARG A 135 -13.65 18.61 12.37
N ILE A 136 -13.37 17.74 11.39
CA ILE A 136 -12.13 17.77 10.61
C ILE A 136 -12.16 18.96 9.66
N LYS A 137 -13.27 19.14 8.93
CA LYS A 137 -13.45 20.27 8.00
C LYS A 137 -13.27 21.61 8.68
N THR A 138 -13.94 21.82 9.82
CA THR A 138 -13.79 23.03 10.62
C THR A 138 -12.35 23.25 11.10
N ALA A 139 -11.63 22.19 11.46
CA ALA A 139 -10.25 22.32 11.93
C ALA A 139 -9.31 22.70 10.76
N MET A 140 -9.50 22.09 9.60
CA MET A 140 -8.71 22.40 8.39
C MET A 140 -8.96 23.81 7.88
N ASP A 141 -10.22 24.24 7.82
CA ASP A 141 -10.60 25.59 7.36
C ASP A 141 -10.03 26.69 8.27
N LEU A 142 -9.94 26.43 9.59
CA LEU A 142 -9.36 27.36 10.56
C LEU A 142 -7.83 27.36 10.57
N ALA A 143 -7.21 26.20 10.30
CA ALA A 143 -5.76 26.01 10.36
C ALA A 143 -5.04 26.60 9.15
N HIS A 144 -5.61 26.44 7.95
CA HIS A 144 -5.15 27.09 6.73
C HIS A 144 -6.17 28.16 6.33
N PRO A 145 -6.10 29.39 6.92
CA PRO A 145 -6.88 30.50 6.40
C PRO A 145 -6.63 30.58 4.90
N PRO A 146 -7.67 30.71 4.06
CA PRO A 146 -7.46 30.78 2.63
C PRO A 146 -6.53 31.96 2.37
N GLU A 147 -5.30 31.68 1.94
CA GLU A 147 -4.50 32.71 1.32
C GLU A 147 -5.37 33.32 0.22
N PRO A 148 -5.49 34.66 0.15
CA PRO A 148 -6.33 35.29 -0.84
C PRO A 148 -5.85 34.82 -2.21
N LYS A 149 -6.63 33.94 -2.84
CA LYS A 149 -6.35 33.46 -4.19
C LYS A 149 -6.33 34.69 -5.09
N GLU A 150 -5.13 35.16 -5.43
CA GLU A 150 -4.93 36.12 -6.51
C GLU A 150 -5.59 35.53 -7.76
N LYS A 151 -6.72 36.14 -8.14
CA LYS A 151 -7.40 35.83 -9.38
C LYS A 151 -6.47 36.22 -10.52
N LYS A 152 -5.70 35.28 -11.06
CA LYS A 152 -5.11 35.44 -12.39
C LYS A 152 -6.25 35.51 -13.40
N THR A 153 -6.63 36.73 -13.73
CA THR A 153 -7.33 37.09 -14.97
C THR A 153 -6.49 36.63 -16.16
N SER A 154 -6.77 35.45 -16.71
CA SER A 154 -6.41 35.13 -18.09
C SER A 154 -7.57 35.51 -18.99
N THR A 155 -7.61 36.80 -19.33
CA THR A 155 -8.44 37.33 -20.40
C THR A 155 -7.95 36.73 -21.72
N ARG A 156 -8.80 35.91 -22.32
CA ARG A 156 -8.92 35.61 -23.74
C ARG A 156 -8.20 36.62 -24.66
N SER A 157 -7.19 36.18 -25.39
CA SER A 157 -6.91 36.69 -26.74
C SER A 157 -6.24 35.62 -27.61
N LYS A 158 -6.92 35.28 -28.70
CA LYS A 158 -6.39 34.50 -29.83
C LYS A 158 -5.77 35.48 -30.83
N LYS A 159 -4.52 35.19 -31.23
CA LYS A 159 -3.99 35.12 -32.61
C LYS A 159 -3.79 36.41 -33.47
N ALA A 160 -2.53 36.67 -33.84
CA ALA A 160 -1.99 37.03 -35.18
C ALA A 160 -0.43 36.94 -35.12
N ALA A 161 0.24 35.94 -35.73
CA ALA A 161 0.90 35.92 -37.08
C ALA A 161 2.15 36.83 -37.15
N GLU A 162 3.37 36.50 -37.62
CA GLU A 162 4.10 35.40 -38.33
C GLU A 162 5.61 35.83 -38.39
N PRO A 163 6.63 35.15 -39.00
CA PRO A 163 6.68 33.85 -39.70
C PRO A 163 7.87 32.91 -39.33
N ALA A 164 7.88 31.72 -39.96
CA ALA A 164 8.80 30.57 -39.81
C ALA A 164 10.08 30.64 -40.70
N PRO A 165 11.01 29.65 -40.60
CA PRO A 165 11.05 28.64 -41.68
C PRO A 165 11.38 27.18 -41.30
N ALA A 166 10.73 26.27 -42.07
CA ALA A 166 11.13 24.98 -42.66
C ALA A 166 11.59 23.77 -41.79
N ALA A 167 11.31 22.49 -42.10
CA ALA A 167 10.21 21.73 -42.71
C ALA A 167 10.63 20.24 -42.64
N LYS A 168 9.76 19.33 -42.18
CA LYS A 168 9.82 17.86 -42.40
C LYS A 168 8.39 17.40 -42.75
N PRO A 169 8.15 16.62 -43.82
CA PRO A 169 6.80 16.14 -44.13
C PRO A 169 6.55 14.71 -43.63
N LYS A 170 5.42 14.54 -42.92
CA LYS A 170 4.64 13.30 -42.82
C LYS A 170 3.17 13.71 -42.91
N GLU A 171 2.44 13.26 -43.93
CA GLU A 171 1.00 13.52 -44.09
C GLU A 171 0.21 12.21 -43.96
N ALA A 172 -0.38 12.12 -42.77
CA ALA A 172 -1.69 11.68 -42.29
C ALA A 172 -2.78 10.99 -43.19
N PRO A 173 -3.82 10.38 -42.54
CA PRO A 173 -4.68 9.29 -43.03
C PRO A 173 -6.21 9.57 -43.07
N ALA A 174 -6.99 8.51 -43.41
CA ALA A 174 -8.40 8.18 -43.04
C ALA A 174 -9.55 8.99 -43.71
N PRO A 175 -10.81 8.49 -43.87
CA PRO A 175 -11.67 7.94 -42.79
C PRO A 175 -12.65 6.78 -43.16
N ALA A 176 -13.35 6.22 -42.17
CA ALA A 176 -14.47 5.25 -42.28
C ALA A 176 -15.84 5.95 -42.07
N PRO A 177 -16.99 5.40 -42.56
CA PRO A 177 -17.86 4.49 -41.75
C PRO A 177 -18.68 3.40 -42.53
N GLU A 178 -19.23 2.39 -41.82
CA GLU A 178 -19.99 1.19 -42.29
C GLU A 178 -21.53 1.44 -42.49
N PRO A 179 -22.48 0.46 -42.72
CA PRO A 179 -22.45 -1.00 -43.03
C PRO A 179 -23.54 -1.54 -44.05
N LYS A 180 -23.44 -2.81 -44.54
CA LYS A 180 -24.50 -3.87 -44.72
C LYS A 180 -24.21 -4.94 -45.81
N ALA A 181 -24.61 -6.19 -45.51
CA ALA A 181 -25.01 -7.35 -46.36
C ALA A 181 -24.04 -8.55 -46.61
N GLU A 182 -24.21 -9.58 -45.76
CA GLU A 182 -24.38 -11.05 -45.99
C GLU A 182 -23.66 -11.85 -47.14
N THR A 183 -22.74 -12.75 -46.72
CA THR A 183 -22.42 -14.17 -47.16
C THR A 183 -22.06 -14.54 -48.62
N PRO A 184 -21.36 -15.67 -48.93
CA PRO A 184 -20.65 -16.70 -48.11
C PRO A 184 -19.22 -17.12 -48.61
N GLU A 185 -18.59 -18.05 -47.87
CA GLU A 185 -17.21 -18.60 -47.96
C GLU A 185 -16.78 -19.21 -49.33
N PRO A 186 -15.45 -19.41 -49.57
CA PRO A 186 -14.88 -20.76 -49.33
C PRO A 186 -13.42 -20.78 -48.78
N LYS A 187 -13.12 -21.79 -47.94
CA LYS A 187 -11.75 -22.26 -47.62
C LYS A 187 -11.13 -22.99 -48.82
N PRO A 188 -9.79 -22.96 -49.01
CA PRO A 188 -9.03 -24.16 -48.65
C PRO A 188 -7.60 -23.92 -48.09
N GLU A 189 -7.29 -24.76 -47.10
CA GLU A 189 -6.03 -25.47 -46.81
C GLU A 189 -4.75 -24.79 -46.24
N PRO A 190 -4.04 -25.52 -45.34
CA PRO A 190 -3.09 -24.95 -44.37
C PRO A 190 -1.67 -24.81 -44.93
N LYS A 191 -1.01 -23.68 -44.59
CA LYS A 191 0.42 -23.46 -44.87
C LYS A 191 1.30 -24.22 -43.86
N PRO A 192 2.48 -24.72 -44.29
CA PRO A 192 3.30 -25.65 -43.53
C PRO A 192 3.88 -25.00 -42.27
N VAL A 193 3.87 -25.77 -41.17
CA VAL A 193 4.36 -25.34 -39.86
C VAL A 193 5.89 -25.30 -39.88
N ASP A 194 6.46 -24.11 -40.00
CA ASP A 194 7.89 -23.85 -39.78
C ASP A 194 8.21 -24.08 -38.29
N ARG A 195 8.68 -25.29 -37.95
CA ARG A 195 9.21 -25.62 -36.62
C ARG A 195 10.59 -25.00 -36.44
N ARG A 196 10.63 -23.70 -36.21
CA ARG A 196 11.83 -22.99 -35.76
C ARG A 196 11.60 -22.55 -34.32
N GLN A 197 12.37 -23.13 -33.40
CA GLN A 197 12.32 -22.82 -31.97
C GLN A 197 12.50 -21.32 -31.76
N LYS A 198 11.56 -20.71 -31.03
CA LYS A 198 11.56 -19.27 -30.72
C LYS A 198 11.96 -18.98 -29.27
N SER A 199 12.12 -20.00 -28.41
CA SER A 199 12.64 -19.84 -27.04
C SER A 199 13.27 -21.13 -26.50
N LEU A 200 14.14 -21.00 -25.49
CA LEU A 200 14.98 -22.06 -24.91
C LEU A 200 14.20 -23.08 -24.03
N PHE A 201 12.88 -22.97 -23.95
CA PHE A 201 12.02 -23.87 -23.16
C PHE A 201 10.90 -24.53 -23.97
N ASP A 202 10.90 -24.41 -25.30
CA ASP A 202 10.06 -25.24 -26.18
C ASP A 202 10.89 -26.43 -26.71
N PHE A 203 10.75 -27.60 -26.06
CA PHE A 203 11.25 -28.89 -26.54
C PHE A 203 10.16 -29.68 -27.29
#